data_AF-A0A7C0U969-F1
#
_entry.id   AF-A0A7C0U969-F1
#
_cell.length_a   1.000
_cell.length_b   1.000
_cell.length_c   1.000
_cell.angle_alpha   90.00
_cell.angle_beta   90.00
_cell.angle_gamma   90.00
#
_symmetry.space_group_name_H-M   'P 1'
#
loop_
_entity.id
_entity.type
_entity.pdbx_description
1 polymer ?
#
loop_
_entity_poly.entity_id
_entity_poly.type
_entity_poly.pdbx_seq_one_letter_code
_entity_poly.pdbx_strand_id
1 'polypeptide(L)' 'MYRVSFTAQGHRNILSTHATTLEITKETSLTRRGDCIVGIAATLALQDLPEHVKRLATESDTEIQLKLMV' A
#
# COMPACT_ATOMS: atom_id res chain seq x y z
N MET A 1 -15.60 -5.07 11.30
CA MET A 1 -14.61 -5.13 10.21
C MET A 1 -14.76 -3.89 9.35
N TYR A 2 -13.74 -3.03 9.30
CA TYR A 2 -13.72 -1.87 8.41
C TYR A 2 -12.96 -2.24 7.13
N ARG A 3 -13.44 -1.76 5.98
CA ARG A 3 -12.79 -2.01 4.69
C ARG A 3 -12.56 -0.69 3.97
N VAL A 4 -11.31 -0.46 3.59
CA VAL A 4 -10.93 0.59 2.65
C VAL A 4 -10.48 -0.10 1.37
N SER A 5 -10.93 0.41 0.22
CA SER A 5 -10.54 -0.12 -1.08
C SER A 5 -9.83 0.97 -1.87
N PHE A 6 -8.78 0.57 -2.59
CA PHE A 6 -8.01 1.44 -3.47
C PHE A 6 -7.65 0.66 -4.74
N THR A 7 -7.25 1.38 -5.77
CA THR A 7 -6.68 0.80 -7.00
C THR A 7 -5.26 1.31 -7.15
N ALA A 8 -4.40 0.50 -7.75
CA ALA A 8 -3.03 0.85 -8.11
C ALA A 8 -2.72 0.25 -9.48
N GLN A 9 -1.58 0.62 -10.04
CA GLN A 9 -1.13 0.18 -11.35
C GLN A 9 0.21 -0.55 -11.24
N GLY A 10 0.41 -1.53 -12.12
CA GLY A 10 1.73 -2.13 -12.32
C GLY A 10 2.69 -1.14 -12.99
N HIS A 11 3.99 -1.44 -12.92
CA HIS A 11 5.01 -0.66 -13.60
C HIS A 11 6.21 -1.54 -13.96
N ARG A 12 6.81 -1.29 -15.14
CA ARG A 12 7.94 -2.08 -15.69
C ARG A 12 9.19 -2.16 -14.81
N ASN A 13 9.32 -1.30 -13.81
CA ASN A 13 10.46 -1.25 -12.88
C ASN A 13 10.14 -1.81 -11.49
N ILE A 14 8.94 -2.36 -11.27
CA ILE A 14 8.61 -3.08 -10.03
C ILE A 14 9.48 -4.34 -9.95
N LEU A 15 10.19 -4.48 -8.83
CA LEU A 15 10.97 -5.68 -8.52
C LEU A 15 10.27 -6.54 -7.46
N SER A 16 9.69 -5.91 -6.43
CA SER A 16 9.00 -6.61 -5.33
C SER A 16 9.87 -7.69 -4.66
N THR A 17 11.16 -7.42 -4.51
CA THR A 17 12.15 -8.38 -3.98
C THR A 17 12.53 -8.12 -2.53
N HIS A 18 12.10 -7.01 -1.92
CA HIS A 18 12.42 -6.75 -0.52
C HIS A 18 11.77 -7.81 0.39
N ALA A 19 12.57 -8.44 1.25
CA ALA A 19 12.17 -9.69 1.91
C ALA A 19 11.12 -9.52 3.02
N THR A 20 11.02 -8.32 3.60
CA THR A 20 10.23 -8.09 4.84
C THR A 20 9.24 -6.94 4.74
N THR A 21 9.24 -6.19 3.63
CA THR A 21 8.38 -5.01 3.47
C THR A 21 7.82 -4.97 2.06
N LEU A 22 6.68 -4.30 1.94
CA LEU A 22 6.07 -3.94 0.68
C LEU A 22 5.61 -2.49 0.75
N GLU A 23 5.54 -1.83 -0.40
CA GLU A 23 5.03 -0.46 -0.52
C GLU A 23 4.09 -0.35 -1.73
N ILE A 24 3.01 0.43 -1.56
CA ILE A 24 2.12 0.88 -2.63
C ILE A 24 2.07 2.39 -2.54
N THR A 25 2.34 3.08 -3.65
CA THR A 25 2.55 4.53 -3.64
C THR A 25 1.63 5.28 -4.60
N LYS A 26 1.32 6.55 -4.27
CA LYS A 26 0.60 7.47 -5.18
C LYS A 26 1.51 8.04 -6.28
N GLU A 27 2.82 7.90 -6.13
CA GLU A 27 3.78 8.31 -7.16
C GLU A 27 3.48 7.61 -8.48
N THR A 28 3.58 8.34 -9.59
CA THR A 28 3.29 7.83 -10.94
C THR A 28 4.54 7.34 -11.66
N SER A 29 5.72 7.51 -11.05
CA SER A 29 7.00 7.10 -11.61
C SER A 29 7.78 6.25 -10.62
N LEU A 30 8.53 5.28 -11.13
CA LEU A 30 9.31 4.37 -10.30
C LEU A 30 10.67 4.08 -10.94
N THR A 31 11.73 4.32 -10.17
CA THR A 31 13.09 3.86 -10.52
C THR A 31 13.28 2.42 -10.09
N ARG A 32 14.29 1.72 -10.64
CA ARG A 32 14.63 0.35 -10.23
C ARG A 32 15.22 0.23 -8.82
N ARG A 33 15.47 1.34 -8.12
CA ARG A 33 15.99 1.33 -6.74
C ARG A 33 14.92 1.00 -5.70
N GLY A 34 13.63 1.22 -6.00
CA GLY A 34 12.53 0.88 -5.10
C GLY A 34 12.16 -0.59 -5.21
N ASP A 35 12.83 -1.46 -4.46
CA ASP A 35 12.68 -2.91 -4.54
C ASP A 35 11.54 -3.48 -3.66
N CYS A 36 11.02 -2.68 -2.72
CA CYS A 36 9.83 -3.01 -1.92
C CYS A 36 8.50 -2.62 -2.60
N ILE A 37 8.52 -1.81 -3.67
CA ILE A 37 7.29 -1.29 -4.29
C ILE A 37 6.61 -2.39 -5.12
N VAL A 38 5.32 -2.61 -4.88
CA VAL A 38 4.48 -3.62 -5.56
C VAL A 38 3.36 -3.02 -6.41
N GLY A 39 3.12 -1.71 -6.31
CA GLY A 39 2.14 -0.97 -7.10
C GLY A 39 2.34 0.54 -7.01
N ILE A 40 2.04 1.26 -8.10
CA ILE A 40 2.19 2.72 -8.22
C ILE A 40 0.86 3.38 -8.59
N ALA A 41 0.83 4.71 -8.65
CA ALA A 41 -0.34 5.50 -9.02
C ALA A 41 -1.60 5.10 -8.21
N ALA A 42 -1.42 4.82 -6.93
CA ALA A 42 -2.50 4.44 -6.05
C ALA A 42 -3.54 5.56 -5.91
N THR A 43 -4.82 5.20 -5.81
CA THR A 43 -5.90 6.20 -5.59
C THR A 43 -5.91 6.76 -4.17
N LEU A 44 -5.32 6.03 -3.20
CA LEU A 44 -5.23 6.42 -1.80
C LEU A 44 -3.81 6.21 -1.26
N ALA A 45 -3.39 7.11 -0.37
CA ALA A 45 -2.26 6.93 0.55
C ALA A 45 -2.76 6.82 2.00
N LEU A 46 -1.85 6.53 2.93
CA LEU A 46 -2.18 6.46 4.36
C LEU A 46 -2.85 7.73 4.89
N GLN A 47 -2.45 8.91 4.40
CA GLN A 47 -3.07 10.19 4.79
C GLN A 47 -4.55 10.30 4.35
N ASP A 48 -4.94 9.58 3.31
CA ASP A 48 -6.30 9.63 2.74
C ASP A 48 -7.25 8.64 3.45
N LEU A 49 -6.73 7.80 4.36
CA LEU A 49 -7.55 6.87 5.11
C LEU A 49 -8.53 7.61 6.04
N PRO A 50 -9.74 7.07 6.28
CA PRO A 50 -10.65 7.64 7.26
C PRO A 50 -10.01 7.69 8.66
N GLU A 51 -10.21 8.78 9.41
CA GLU A 51 -9.60 8.98 10.73
C GLU A 51 -9.87 7.84 11.73
N HIS A 52 -11.04 7.22 11.68
CA HIS A 52 -11.35 6.08 12.53
C HIS A 52 -10.50 4.84 12.18
N VAL A 53 -10.20 4.61 10.89
CA VAL A 53 -9.30 3.52 10.45
C VAL A 53 -7.88 3.78 10.92
N LYS A 54 -7.41 5.03 10.79
CA LYS A 54 -6.09 5.43 11.29
C LYS A 54 -5.97 5.18 12.79
N ARG A 55 -7.00 5.54 13.57
CA ARG A 55 -7.04 5.31 15.02
C ARG A 55 -6.95 3.83 15.37
N LEU A 56 -7.81 3.00 14.77
CA LEU A 56 -7.80 1.55 15.00
C LEU A 56 -6.42 0.96 14.67
N ALA A 57 -5.78 1.38 13.57
CA ALA A 57 -4.46 0.90 13.20
C ALA A 57 -3.34 1.19 14.24
N THR A 58 -3.59 2.05 15.23
CA THR A 58 -2.64 2.31 16.34
C THR A 58 -2.89 1.45 17.59
N GLU A 59 -4.00 0.71 17.64
CA GLU A 59 -4.35 -0.15 18.77
C GLU A 59 -3.60 -1.48 18.68
N SER A 60 -3.07 -1.96 19.81
CA SER A 60 -2.19 -3.14 19.86
C SER A 60 -2.87 -4.46 19.51
N ASP A 61 -4.19 -4.52 19.64
CA ASP A 61 -5.04 -5.66 19.35
C ASP A 61 -5.69 -5.59 17.97
N THR A 62 -5.39 -4.55 17.17
CA THR A 62 -5.89 -4.44 15.81
C THR A 62 -5.10 -5.33 14.85
N GLU A 63 -5.82 -6.25 14.19
CA GLU A 63 -5.31 -7.01 13.06
C GLU A 63 -5.62 -6.29 11.73
N ILE A 64 -4.58 -6.03 10.94
CA ILE A 64 -4.72 -5.40 9.61
C ILE A 64 -4.46 -6.46 8.54
N GLN A 65 -5.44 -6.67 7.67
CA GLN A 65 -5.34 -7.58 6.53
C GLN A 65 -5.29 -6.80 5.22
N LEU A 66 -4.22 -6.97 4.46
CA LEU A 66 -4.10 -6.45 3.10
C LEU A 66 -4.41 -7.56 2.10
N LYS A 67 -5.40 -7.34 1.23
CA LYS A 67 -5.73 -8.24 0.12
C LYS A 67 -5.49 -7.55 -1.22
N LEU A 68 -4.52 -8.08 -1.96
CA LEU A 68 -4.23 -7.65 -3.34
C LEU A 68 -4.90 -8.60 -4.33
N MET A 69 -5.49 -8.04 -5.38
CA MET A 69 -6.16 -8.77 -6.45
C MET A 69 -5.73 -8.14 -7.77
N VAL A 70 -5.37 -8.98 -8.74
CA VAL A 70 -4.93 -8.58 -10.10
C VAL A 70 -5.94 -9.02 -11.14
#